data_AF-G2XXV4-F1
#
_entry.id   AF-G2XXV4-F1
#
_cell.length_a   1.000
_cell.length_b   1.000
_cell.length_c   1.000
_cell.angle_alpha   90.00
_cell.angle_beta   90.00
_cell.angle_gamma   90.00
#
_symmetry.space_group_name_H-M   'P 1'
#
loop_
_entity.id
_entity.type
_entity.pdbx_description
1 polymer ?
#
loop_
_entity_poly.entity_id
_entity_poly.type
_entity_poly.pdbx_seq_one_letter_code
_entity_poly.pdbx_strand_id
1 'polypeptide(L)'
;MQFVRAPDENVFIAPTNLIEIFFLILPCEWWMPRKQYAKLNDYVMAVVYSPLLLIAAWFEQRSAIKVKGNRQRGDDDDGTVEEWEQLDGEVDFAGEGWEKRVKSVVPDVESDEATCEVRELRKEVGELKELLLKLVKEKDGGSDKGKGKKK
;
A
#
# COMPACT_ATOMS: atom_id res chain seq x y z
N MET A 1 15.76 1.06 -2.15
CA MET A 1 15.00 -0.20 -2.09
C MET A 1 14.71 -0.64 -3.51
N GLN A 2 15.35 -1.69 -3.99
CA GLN A 2 15.09 -2.24 -5.32
C GLN A 2 14.09 -3.37 -5.11
N PHE A 3 12.84 -3.18 -5.53
CA PHE A 3 11.82 -4.22 -5.45
C PHE A 3 12.19 -5.31 -6.45
N VAL A 4 12.98 -6.28 -6.00
CA VAL A 4 13.21 -7.52 -6.73
C VAL A 4 11.91 -8.31 -6.59
N ARG A 5 11.14 -8.41 -7.67
CA ARG A 5 10.03 -9.37 -7.69
C ARG A 5 10.60 -10.76 -7.49
N ALA A 6 9.85 -11.61 -6.79
CA ALA A 6 10.22 -13.01 -6.63
C ALA A 6 10.47 -13.63 -8.03
N PRO A 7 11.45 -14.53 -8.17
CA PRO A 7 11.62 -15.30 -9.40
C PRO A 7 10.43 -16.26 -9.50
N ASP A 8 9.32 -15.77 -10.06
CA ASP A 8 8.12 -16.57 -10.26
C ASP A 8 8.38 -17.56 -11.41
N GLU A 9 8.07 -18.84 -11.16
CA GLU A 9 8.27 -19.95 -12.10
C GLU A 9 7.37 -19.82 -13.35
N ASN A 10 6.28 -19.04 -13.26
CA ASN A 10 5.37 -18.73 -14.36
C ASN A 10 5.02 -17.24 -14.37
N VAL A 11 5.85 -16.40 -15.01
CA VAL A 11 5.55 -14.97 -15.20
C VAL A 11 4.64 -14.81 -16.41
N PHE A 12 3.33 -14.80 -16.17
CA PHE A 12 2.35 -14.53 -17.21
C PHE A 12 2.12 -13.02 -17.35
N ILE A 13 2.29 -12.50 -18.56
CA ILE A 13 2.00 -11.10 -18.88
C ILE A 13 0.48 -10.94 -19.00
N ALA A 14 -0.11 -9.94 -18.36
CA ALA A 14 -1.52 -9.60 -18.58
C ALA A 14 -1.71 -9.06 -20.01
N PRO A 15 -2.79 -9.41 -20.76
CA PRO A 15 -3.97 -10.18 -20.38
C PRO A 15 -3.92 -11.69 -20.71
N THR A 16 -2.84 -12.18 -21.34
CA THR A 16 -2.75 -13.56 -21.86
C THR A 16 -2.75 -14.63 -20.76
N ASN A 17 -2.43 -14.24 -19.52
CA ASN A 17 -2.58 -15.06 -18.31
C ASN A 17 -3.97 -15.73 -18.20
N LEU A 18 -5.05 -15.01 -18.49
CA LEU A 18 -6.41 -15.59 -18.38
C LEU A 18 -6.67 -16.67 -19.43
N ILE A 19 -6.19 -16.45 -20.66
CA ILE A 19 -6.31 -17.42 -21.75
C ILE A 19 -5.54 -18.69 -21.36
N GLU A 20 -4.37 -18.57 -20.78
CA GLU A 20 -3.61 -19.74 -20.33
C GLU A 20 -4.26 -20.46 -19.16
N ILE A 21 -4.82 -19.75 -18.19
CA ILE A 21 -5.54 -20.39 -17.08
C ILE A 21 -6.69 -21.23 -17.63
N PHE A 22 -7.50 -20.68 -18.53
CA PHE A 22 -8.70 -21.37 -19.04
C PHE A 22 -8.42 -22.41 -20.12
N PHE A 23 -7.41 -22.21 -20.98
CA PHE A 23 -7.16 -23.08 -22.13
C PHE A 23 -5.92 -23.98 -22.00
N LEU A 24 -5.00 -23.69 -21.07
CA LEU A 24 -3.78 -24.48 -20.86
C LEU A 24 -3.74 -25.12 -19.47
N ILE A 25 -3.81 -24.34 -18.40
CA ILE A 25 -3.61 -24.82 -17.02
C ILE A 25 -4.78 -25.73 -16.61
N LEU A 26 -6.01 -25.21 -16.62
CA LEU A 26 -7.19 -25.96 -16.17
C LEU A 26 -7.43 -27.27 -16.95
N PRO A 27 -7.38 -27.31 -18.30
CA PRO A 27 -7.61 -28.55 -19.04
C PRO A 27 -6.38 -29.48 -19.09
N CYS A 28 -5.16 -28.95 -19.20
CA CYS A 28 -3.97 -29.80 -19.38
C CYS A 28 -3.38 -30.29 -18.06
N GLU A 29 -3.48 -29.56 -16.96
CA GLU A 29 -2.98 -30.03 -15.65
C GLU A 29 -3.80 -31.22 -15.12
N TRP A 30 -5.10 -31.25 -15.42
CA TRP A 30 -5.97 -32.37 -15.03
C TRP A 30 -5.68 -33.66 -15.81
N TRP A 31 -5.33 -33.56 -17.09
CA TRP A 31 -5.23 -34.72 -17.98
C TRP A 31 -3.79 -35.17 -18.26
N MET A 32 -2.79 -34.29 -18.15
CA MET A 32 -1.44 -34.53 -18.66
C MET A 32 -0.41 -34.75 -17.54
N PRO A 33 0.53 -35.72 -17.68
CA PRO A 33 1.63 -35.88 -16.73
C PRO A 33 2.59 -34.68 -16.75
N ARG A 34 3.04 -34.26 -15.57
CA ARG A 34 3.85 -33.03 -15.33
C ARG A 34 5.01 -32.80 -16.31
N LYS A 35 5.71 -33.86 -16.73
CA LYS A 35 6.85 -33.78 -17.67
C LYS A 35 6.46 -33.33 -19.08
N GLN A 36 5.26 -33.70 -19.54
CA GLN A 36 4.76 -33.30 -20.85
C GLN A 36 4.16 -31.90 -20.80
N TYR A 37 3.49 -31.59 -19.68
CA TYR A 37 2.96 -30.25 -19.42
C TYR A 37 4.05 -29.18 -19.40
N ALA A 38 5.18 -29.44 -18.73
CA ALA A 38 6.31 -28.51 -18.72
C ALA A 38 6.83 -28.18 -20.13
N LYS A 39 6.98 -29.18 -21.00
CA LYS A 39 7.41 -28.97 -22.39
C LYS A 39 6.39 -28.16 -23.19
N LEU A 40 5.09 -28.42 -22.98
CA LEU A 40 4.03 -27.67 -23.66
C LEU A 40 4.05 -26.19 -23.23
N ASN A 41 4.22 -25.93 -21.93
CA ASN A 41 4.37 -24.58 -21.40
C ASN A 41 5.59 -23.87 -22.01
N ASP A 42 6.74 -24.54 -22.09
CA ASP A 42 7.95 -23.98 -22.73
C ASP A 42 7.70 -23.59 -24.20
N TYR A 43 6.95 -24.41 -24.95
CA TYR A 43 6.57 -24.08 -26.33
C TYR A 43 5.63 -22.88 -26.41
N VAL A 44 4.64 -22.78 -25.51
CA VAL A 44 3.72 -21.64 -25.46
C VAL A 44 4.46 -20.36 -25.10
N MET A 45 5.35 -20.41 -24.11
CA MET A 45 6.25 -19.30 -23.79
C MET A 45 7.13 -18.91 -24.98
N ALA A 46 7.72 -19.86 -25.69
CA ALA A 46 8.57 -19.57 -26.83
C ALA A 46 7.80 -18.99 -28.03
N VAL A 47 6.59 -19.45 -28.30
CA VAL A 47 5.82 -19.07 -29.50
C VAL A 47 4.94 -17.84 -29.26
N VAL A 48 4.32 -17.73 -28.10
CA VAL A 48 3.36 -16.65 -27.79
C VAL A 48 4.05 -15.51 -27.07
N TYR A 49 4.84 -15.81 -26.04
CA TYR A 49 5.45 -14.78 -25.20
C TYR A 49 6.74 -14.23 -25.79
N SER A 50 7.60 -15.06 -26.39
CA SER A 50 8.88 -14.58 -26.91
C SER A 50 8.72 -13.48 -27.97
N PRO A 51 7.80 -13.55 -28.95
CA PRO A 51 7.61 -12.45 -29.90
C PRO A 51 7.10 -11.17 -29.23
N LEU A 52 6.16 -11.30 -28.29
CA LEU A 52 5.63 -10.16 -27.54
C LEU A 52 6.71 -9.48 -26.69
N LEU A 53 7.52 -10.28 -25.99
CA LEU A 53 8.66 -9.82 -25.20
C LEU A 53 9.74 -9.19 -26.07
N LEU A 54 10.01 -9.73 -27.26
CA LEU A 54 10.94 -9.11 -28.21
C LEU A 54 10.46 -7.74 -28.69
N ILE A 55 9.16 -7.61 -28.97
CA ILE A 55 8.56 -6.32 -29.34
C ILE A 55 8.65 -5.33 -28.18
N ALA A 56 8.28 -5.75 -26.96
CA ALA A 56 8.38 -4.91 -25.76
C ALA A 56 9.83 -4.48 -25.50
N ALA A 57 10.77 -5.42 -25.54
CA ALA A 57 12.19 -5.15 -25.38
C ALA A 57 12.72 -4.19 -26.46
N TRP A 58 12.21 -4.26 -27.69
CA TRP A 58 12.56 -3.32 -28.75
C TRP A 58 12.08 -1.90 -28.46
N PHE A 59 10.85 -1.73 -27.98
CA PHE A 59 10.34 -0.43 -27.55
C PHE A 59 11.17 0.15 -26.40
N GLU A 60 11.45 -0.67 -25.38
CA GLU A 60 12.26 -0.26 -24.23
C GLU A 60 13.70 0.09 -24.63
N GLN A 61 14.31 -0.70 -25.53
CA GLN A 61 15.64 -0.42 -26.04
C GLN A 61 15.71 0.95 -26.75
N ARG A 62 14.66 1.32 -27.50
CA ARG A 62 14.59 2.63 -28.16
C ARG A 62 14.53 3.78 -27.15
N SER A 63 13.73 3.64 -26.10
CA SER A 63 13.65 4.60 -24.99
C SER A 63 14.99 4.71 -24.25
N ALA A 64 15.63 3.57 -23.95
CA ALA A 64 16.93 3.53 -23.29
C ALA A 64 18.04 4.18 -24.13
N ILE A 65 18.01 4.04 -25.46
CA ILE A 65 18.95 4.73 -26.36
C ILE A 65 18.75 6.26 -26.29
N LYS A 66 17.50 6.73 -26.23
CA LYS A 66 17.19 8.16 -26.07
C LYS A 66 17.76 8.70 -24.76
N VAL A 67 17.47 8.03 -23.64
CA VAL A 67 17.99 8.38 -22.30
C VAL A 67 19.52 8.38 -22.29
N LYS A 68 20.16 7.32 -22.80
CA LYS A 68 21.63 7.24 -22.87
C LYS A 68 22.22 8.39 -23.71
N GLY A 69 21.55 8.79 -24.79
CA GLY A 69 21.93 9.94 -25.59
C GLY A 69 21.82 11.27 -24.85
N ASN A 70 20.75 11.47 -24.06
CA ASN A 70 20.55 12.66 -23.24
C ASN A 70 21.62 12.77 -22.15
N ARG A 71 21.89 11.67 -21.42
CA ARG A 71 22.99 11.60 -20.43
C ARG A 71 24.36 11.89 -21.01
N GLN A 72 24.64 11.44 -22.24
CA GLN A 72 25.91 11.75 -22.91
C GLN A 72 26.04 13.22 -23.30
N ARG A 73 24.92 13.91 -23.52
CA ARG A 73 24.87 15.36 -23.81
C ARG A 73 24.74 16.23 -22.56
N GLY A 74 24.45 15.63 -21.41
CA GLY A 74 24.20 16.34 -20.15
C GLY A 74 22.82 17.00 -20.09
N ASP A 75 21.90 16.60 -20.98
CA ASP A 75 20.51 17.05 -20.97
C ASP A 75 19.70 16.26 -19.95
N ASP A 76 18.66 16.88 -19.38
CA ASP A 76 17.72 16.19 -18.50
C ASP A 76 17.05 15.01 -19.20
N ASP A 77 16.94 13.89 -18.48
CA ASP A 77 16.39 12.64 -18.99
C ASP A 77 14.86 12.73 -19.19
N ASP A 78 14.20 13.60 -18.42
CA ASP A 78 12.76 13.85 -18.45
C ASP A 78 12.42 15.03 -19.35
N GLY A 79 12.11 14.74 -20.61
CA GLY A 79 11.68 15.74 -21.59
C GLY A 79 10.16 15.79 -21.79
N THR A 80 9.40 15.06 -20.97
CA THR A 80 7.94 14.95 -21.07
C THR A 80 7.34 15.50 -19.79
N VAL A 81 6.65 16.64 -19.92
CA VAL A 81 5.92 17.24 -18.80
C VAL A 81 4.66 16.41 -18.57
N GLU A 82 4.63 15.68 -17.47
CA GLU A 82 3.46 14.89 -17.09
C GLU A 82 2.28 15.81 -16.75
N GLU A 83 1.04 15.34 -16.94
CA GLU A 83 -0.16 16.17 -16.71
C GLU A 83 -0.21 16.74 -15.29
N TRP A 84 0.35 16.02 -14.31
CA TRP A 84 0.47 16.48 -12.92
C TRP A 84 1.45 17.64 -12.73
N GLU A 85 2.53 17.70 -13.52
CA GLU A 85 3.48 18.82 -13.50
C GLU A 85 2.90 20.07 -14.14
N GLN A 86 1.96 19.90 -15.08
CA GLN A 86 1.22 21.02 -15.69
C GLN A 86 0.23 21.64 -14.70
N LEU A 87 -0.32 20.81 -13.80
CA LEU A 87 -1.26 21.21 -12.75
C LEU A 87 -0.59 21.76 -11.49
N ASP A 88 0.74 21.72 -11.39
CA ASP A 88 1.52 22.18 -10.23
C ASP A 88 1.30 23.67 -9.92
N GLY A 89 0.92 24.48 -10.92
CA GLY A 89 0.55 25.88 -10.75
C GLY A 89 -0.94 26.15 -10.50
N GLU A 90 -1.81 25.16 -10.72
CA GLU A 90 -3.27 25.29 -10.56
C GLU A 90 -3.77 24.71 -9.21
N VAL A 91 -3.03 23.78 -8.62
CA VAL A 91 -3.39 23.12 -7.35
C VAL A 91 -2.50 23.64 -6.21
N ASP A 92 -3.07 24.50 -5.36
CA ASP A 92 -2.38 24.99 -4.15
C ASP A 92 -2.43 23.94 -3.03
N PHE A 93 -1.55 22.95 -3.09
CA PHE A 93 -1.42 21.91 -2.05
C PHE A 93 -1.15 22.49 -0.65
N ALA A 94 -0.55 23.68 -0.56
CA ALA A 94 -0.27 24.34 0.72
C ALA A 94 -1.52 25.02 1.30
N GLY A 95 -2.31 25.69 0.46
CA GLY A 95 -3.56 26.36 0.82
C GLY A 95 -4.72 25.40 1.13
N GLU A 96 -4.78 24.25 0.46
CA GLU A 96 -5.83 23.24 0.66
C GLU A 96 -5.68 22.42 1.96
N GLY A 97 -4.61 22.67 2.74
CA GLY A 97 -4.38 21.98 4.01
C GLY A 97 -4.04 20.49 3.84
N TRP A 98 -3.61 20.08 2.65
CA TRP A 98 -3.20 18.72 2.33
C TRP A 98 -2.08 18.25 3.26
N GLU A 99 -1.08 19.10 3.54
CA GLU A 99 -0.02 18.79 4.51
C GLU A 99 -0.54 18.39 5.89
N LYS A 100 -1.61 19.06 6.36
CA LYS A 100 -2.21 18.78 7.66
C LYS A 100 -2.90 17.42 7.66
N ARG A 101 -3.58 17.06 6.55
CA ARG A 101 -4.18 15.74 6.39
C ARG A 101 -3.15 14.63 6.29
N VAL A 102 -2.08 14.83 5.51
CA VAL A 102 -0.99 13.86 5.41
C VAL A 102 -0.36 13.63 6.79
N LYS A 103 0.00 14.70 7.52
CA LYS A 103 0.55 14.57 8.89
C LYS A 103 -0.38 13.86 9.87
N SER A 104 -1.70 13.94 9.68
CA SER A 104 -2.66 13.24 10.56
C SER A 104 -2.84 11.75 10.25
N VAL A 105 -2.49 11.32 9.03
CA VAL A 105 -2.72 9.93 8.56
C VAL A 105 -1.41 9.16 8.44
N VAL A 106 -0.26 9.85 8.39
CA VAL A 106 1.05 9.19 8.36
C VAL A 106 1.21 8.36 9.64
N PRO A 107 1.31 7.03 9.53
CA PRO A 107 1.54 6.18 10.69
C PRO A 107 2.92 6.46 11.26
N ASP A 108 2.98 6.58 12.58
CA ASP A 108 4.23 6.83 13.30
C ASP A 108 5.06 5.54 13.33
N VAL A 109 5.99 5.40 12.39
CA VAL A 109 6.78 4.17 12.17
C VAL A 109 7.62 3.78 13.39
N GLU A 110 7.92 4.72 14.30
CA GLU A 110 8.69 4.45 15.51
C GLU A 110 7.84 3.87 16.65
N SER A 111 6.52 4.01 16.60
CA SER A 111 5.63 3.53 17.66
C SER A 111 4.57 2.58 17.11
N ASP A 112 4.52 1.38 17.70
CA ASP A 112 3.48 0.39 17.37
C ASP A 112 2.10 0.97 17.70
N GLU A 113 1.15 0.84 16.77
CA GLU A 113 -0.19 1.43 16.85
C GLU A 113 -0.90 1.01 18.15
N ALA A 114 -0.70 -0.25 18.56
CA ALA A 114 -1.20 -0.77 19.82
C ALA A 114 -0.63 -0.05 21.06
N THR A 115 0.63 0.39 21.03
CA THR A 115 1.22 1.15 22.14
C THR A 115 0.70 2.58 22.25
N CYS A 116 0.35 3.20 21.12
CA CYS A 116 -0.31 4.50 21.08
C CYS A 116 -1.73 4.43 21.66
N GLU A 117 -2.52 3.45 21.24
CA GLU A 117 -3.89 3.24 21.76
C GLU A 117 -3.88 2.90 23.26
N VAL A 118 -2.97 2.05 23.72
CA VAL A 118 -2.83 1.71 25.16
C VAL A 118 -2.49 2.94 26.00
N ARG A 119 -1.71 3.89 25.45
CA ARG A 119 -1.37 5.14 26.13
C ARG A 119 -2.58 6.06 26.26
N GLU A 120 -3.43 6.14 25.25
CA GLU A 120 -4.67 6.93 25.28
C GLU A 120 -5.69 6.31 26.24
N LEU A 121 -5.92 5.00 26.15
CA LEU A 121 -6.80 4.27 27.07
C LEU A 121 -6.38 4.44 28.54
N ARG A 122 -5.07 4.46 28.84
CA ARG A 122 -4.57 4.74 30.19
C ARG A 122 -4.94 6.13 30.70
N LYS A 123 -4.98 7.15 29.83
CA LYS A 123 -5.41 8.50 30.22
C LYS A 123 -6.90 8.53 30.51
N GLU A 124 -7.72 7.96 29.63
CA GLU A 124 -9.18 7.91 29.80
C GLU A 124 -9.58 7.18 31.07
N VAL A 125 -8.92 6.05 31.37
CA VAL A 125 -9.13 5.32 32.64
C VAL A 125 -8.75 6.16 33.86
N GLY A 126 -7.70 6.99 33.75
CA GLY A 126 -7.30 7.94 34.79
C GLY A 126 -8.38 8.99 35.05
N GLU A 127 -8.90 9.62 33.99
CA GLU A 127 -9.97 10.61 34.08
C GLU A 127 -11.26 10.02 34.64
N LEU A 128 -11.64 8.81 34.19
CA LEU A 128 -12.80 8.09 34.73
C LEU A 128 -12.66 7.83 36.23
N LYS A 129 -11.45 7.45 36.68
CA LYS A 129 -11.16 7.19 38.09
C LYS A 129 -11.28 8.47 38.93
N GLU A 130 -10.83 9.61 38.42
CA GLU A 130 -11.01 10.90 39.09
C GLU A 130 -12.48 11.32 39.20
N LEU A 131 -13.26 11.14 38.13
CA LEU A 131 -14.69 11.41 38.15
C LEU A 131 -15.43 10.52 39.15
N LEU A 132 -15.08 9.22 39.21
CA LEU A 132 -15.62 8.30 40.23
C LEU A 132 -15.26 8.73 41.65
N LEU A 133 -14.01 9.15 41.89
CA LEU A 133 -13.60 9.64 43.22
C LEU A 133 -14.36 10.89 43.65
N LYS A 134 -14.67 11.80 42.71
CA LYS A 134 -15.52 12.98 42.97
C LYS A 134 -16.95 12.56 43.34
N LEU A 135 -17.54 11.64 42.58
CA LEU A 135 -18.89 11.11 42.83
C LEU A 135 -19.00 10.36 44.16
N VAL A 136 -17.99 9.56 44.52
CA VAL A 136 -17.96 8.85 45.82
C VAL A 136 -17.84 9.85 46.98
N LYS A 137 -17.01 10.89 46.85
CA LYS A 137 -16.93 11.96 47.86
C LYS A 137 -18.23 12.73 48.03
N GLU A 138 -18.94 13.03 46.93
CA GLU A 138 -20.25 13.69 47.00
C GLU A 138 -21.30 12.80 47.67
N LYS A 139 -21.25 11.47 47.45
CA LYS A 139 -22.15 10.51 48.07
C LYS A 139 -21.94 10.38 49.58
N ASP A 140 -20.68 10.35 50.05
CA ASP A 140 -20.36 10.30 51.49
C ASP A 140 -20.72 11.61 52.22
N GLY A 141 -20.61 12.76 51.56
CA GLY A 141 -21.04 14.06 52.12
C GLY A 141 -22.56 14.20 52.30
N GLY A 142 -23.36 13.36 51.66
CA GLY A 142 -24.83 13.37 51.74
C GLY A 142 -25.42 12.60 52.93
N SER A 143 -24.63 11.75 53.61
CA SER A 143 -25.16 10.86 54.66
C SER A 143 -25.17 11.47 56.08
N ASP A 144 -24.53 12.62 56.32
CA ASP A 144 -24.32 13.16 57.68
C ASP A 144 -25.32 14.25 58.13
N LYS A 145 -26.28 14.64 57.27
CA LYS A 145 -27.31 15.66 57.61
C LYS A 145 -28.67 15.08 58.05
N GLY A 146 -28.71 13.87 58.62
CA GLY A 146 -29.95 13.13 58.88
C GLY A 146 -30.22 12.62 60.30
N LYS A 147 -29.34 12.80 61.29
CA LYS A 147 -29.56 12.29 62.66
C LYS A 147 -29.29 13.36 63.73
N GLY A 148 -30.31 14.13 64.08
CA GLY A 148 -30.19 15.11 65.16
C GLY A 148 -31.43 15.94 65.45
N LYS A 149 -32.62 15.33 65.53
CA LYS A 149 -33.77 15.99 66.18
C LYS A 149 -34.76 14.95 66.71
N LYS A 150 -34.58 14.53 67.97
CA LYS A 150 -35.68 13.96 68.77
C LYS A 150 -35.37 14.05 70.27
N LYS A 151 -36.27 14.81 70.92
CA LYS A 151 -36.56 14.97 72.35
C LYS A 151 -35.54 15.69 73.21
#